data_AF-A0A0C5W986-F1
#
_entry.id   AF-A0A0C5W986-F1
#
_cell.length_a   1.000
_cell.length_b   1.000
_cell.length_c   1.000
_cell.angle_alpha   90.00
_cell.angle_beta   90.00
_cell.angle_gamma   90.00
#
_symmetry.space_group_name_H-M   'P 1'
#
loop_
_entity.id
_entity.type
_entity.pdbx_description
1 polymer ?
#
loop_
_entity_poly.entity_id
_entity_poly.type
_entity_poly.pdbx_seq_one_letter_code
_entity_poly.pdbx_strand_id
1 'polypeptide(L)'
;MKKLIALSFILLLFSACSVDDNSNYSFEVLPVESVTIPDTFTLGETYPITISYFRPSTCHSFRELYYSKDDNQRTVAPITVAIEDKNCQTLVDELTETTFNFVVTSTGSYIFKFWQGEDENGEDQYLTIEVPVTEN
;
A
#
# COMPACT_ATOMS: atom_id res chain seq x y z
N MET A 1 24.47 37.28 -44.96
CA MET A 1 24.27 38.16 -43.79
C MET A 1 22.78 38.44 -43.66
N LYS A 2 22.19 38.13 -42.48
CA LYS A 2 21.10 38.86 -41.80
C LYS A 2 19.73 38.95 -42.53
N LYS A 3 18.57 38.69 -41.95
CA LYS A 3 18.15 38.50 -40.55
C LYS A 3 16.66 38.11 -40.54
N LEU A 4 16.29 37.22 -39.62
CA LEU A 4 15.12 37.30 -38.74
C LEU A 4 13.71 37.38 -39.35
N ILE A 5 13.06 36.23 -39.54
CA ILE A 5 11.62 36.08 -39.26
C ILE A 5 11.41 34.71 -38.61
N ALA A 6 11.63 34.65 -37.30
CA ALA A 6 11.23 33.53 -36.46
C ALA A 6 10.85 34.12 -35.10
N LEU A 7 9.77 34.91 -35.10
CA LEU A 7 9.22 35.49 -33.90
C LEU A 7 7.69 35.36 -33.97
N SER A 8 7.16 34.40 -33.23
CA SER A 8 5.80 34.38 -32.68
C SER A 8 5.29 32.94 -32.62
N PHE A 9 5.75 32.16 -31.63
CA PHE A 9 4.95 31.07 -31.03
C PHE A 9 5.64 30.53 -29.77
N ILE A 10 6.01 31.42 -28.84
CA ILE A 10 6.43 31.02 -27.48
C ILE A 10 5.79 31.99 -26.51
N LEU A 11 4.50 31.81 -26.27
CA LEU A 11 3.85 32.38 -25.11
C LEU A 11 2.59 31.57 -24.85
N LEU A 12 2.71 30.42 -24.17
CA LEU A 12 1.54 29.72 -23.59
C LEU A 12 1.86 28.55 -22.63
N LEU A 13 3.06 28.39 -22.08
CA LEU A 13 3.37 27.20 -21.26
C LEU A 13 4.05 27.49 -19.92
N PHE A 14 3.51 28.41 -19.11
CA PHE A 14 3.86 28.46 -17.68
C PHE A 14 2.63 28.76 -16.81
N SER A 15 1.56 27.97 -16.96
CA SER A 15 0.66 27.75 -15.83
C SER A 15 1.33 26.75 -14.90
N ALA A 16 2.29 27.22 -14.11
CA ALA A 16 2.80 26.45 -12.98
C ALA A 16 1.67 26.37 -11.96
N CYS A 17 0.99 25.23 -11.88
CA CYS A 17 0.23 24.89 -10.68
C CYS A 17 1.24 24.70 -9.55
N SER A 18 1.47 25.73 -8.74
CA SER A 18 2.04 25.52 -7.41
C SER A 18 0.94 24.91 -6.55
N VAL A 19 1.00 23.60 -6.33
CA VAL A 19 0.18 22.96 -5.31
C VAL A 19 0.83 23.31 -3.98
N ASP A 20 0.35 24.38 -3.35
CA ASP A 20 0.77 24.81 -2.02
C ASP A 20 0.01 23.98 -0.97
N ASP A 21 0.28 22.68 -0.91
CA ASP A 21 -0.25 21.83 0.15
C ASP A 21 0.61 22.04 1.41
N ASN A 22 0.25 23.09 2.15
CA ASN A 22 0.84 23.55 3.40
C ASN A 22 0.62 22.58 4.59
N SER A 23 0.45 21.29 4.31
CA SER A 23 0.26 20.22 5.30
C SER A 23 1.43 19.25 5.18
N ASN A 24 2.31 19.25 6.17
CA ASN A 24 3.42 18.31 6.21
C ASN A 24 2.90 16.92 6.59
N TYR A 25 2.65 16.07 5.59
CA TYR A 25 2.34 14.67 5.79
C TYR A 25 3.17 13.78 4.85
N SER A 26 3.51 12.58 5.31
CA SER A 26 4.16 11.53 4.52
C SER A 26 3.24 10.33 4.37
N PHE A 27 3.47 9.54 3.32
CA PHE A 27 2.90 8.20 3.20
C PHE A 27 3.97 7.17 3.53
N GLU A 28 3.63 6.24 4.41
CA GLU A 28 4.57 5.24 4.90
C GLU A 28 3.96 3.85 4.75
N VAL A 29 4.71 2.96 4.10
CA VAL A 29 4.38 1.54 4.04
C VAL A 29 4.90 0.89 5.31
N LEU A 30 4.02 0.22 6.06
CA LEU A 30 4.40 -0.44 7.31
C LEU A 30 4.49 -1.96 7.13
N PRO A 31 5.42 -2.63 7.82
CA PRO A 31 5.56 -4.08 7.74
C PRO A 31 4.36 -4.78 8.40
N VAL A 32 3.88 -5.83 7.75
CA VAL A 32 2.83 -6.70 8.30
C VAL A 32 3.42 -7.61 9.36
N GLU A 33 2.82 -7.57 10.54
CA GLU A 33 3.21 -8.40 11.69
C GLU A 33 2.51 -9.77 11.62
N SER A 34 1.19 -9.79 11.47
CA SER A 34 0.43 -11.04 11.38
C SER A 34 -0.80 -10.94 10.47
N VAL A 35 -1.32 -12.09 10.06
CA VAL A 35 -2.47 -12.18 9.16
C VAL A 35 -3.45 -13.23 9.65
N THR A 36 -4.72 -12.87 9.68
CA THR A 36 -5.85 -13.79 9.81
C THR A 36 -6.48 -13.97 8.43
N ILE A 37 -6.37 -15.17 7.89
CA ILE A 37 -6.87 -15.57 6.57
C ILE A 37 -7.36 -17.03 6.66
N PRO A 38 -8.46 -17.40 5.98
CA PRO A 38 -8.91 -18.79 5.92
C PRO A 38 -7.88 -19.72 5.26
N ASP A 39 -7.84 -20.97 5.71
CA ASP A 39 -6.96 -22.01 5.13
C ASP A 39 -7.40 -22.47 3.74
N THR A 40 -8.66 -22.24 3.37
CA THR A 40 -9.23 -22.63 2.07
C THR A 40 -10.27 -21.60 1.63
N PHE A 41 -10.46 -21.50 0.32
CA PHE A 41 -11.46 -20.62 -0.29
C PHE A 41 -12.45 -21.40 -1.15
N THR A 42 -13.68 -20.91 -1.23
CA THR A 42 -14.68 -21.37 -2.18
C THR A 42 -14.80 -20.40 -3.34
N LEU A 43 -14.80 -20.89 -4.58
CA LEU A 43 -14.94 -20.05 -5.77
C LEU A 43 -16.26 -19.24 -5.73
N GLY A 44 -16.17 -17.94 -5.95
CA GLY A 44 -17.31 -17.01 -5.94
C GLY A 44 -17.66 -16.43 -4.56
N GLU A 45 -17.09 -16.97 -3.48
CA GLU A 45 -17.30 -16.44 -2.12
C GLU A 45 -16.39 -15.25 -1.82
N THR A 46 -16.74 -14.52 -0.75
CA THR A 46 -15.97 -13.38 -0.26
C THR A 46 -15.50 -13.64 1.16
N TYR A 47 -14.20 -13.47 1.43
CA TYR A 47 -13.61 -13.70 2.74
C TYR A 47 -12.98 -12.43 3.31
N PRO A 48 -13.19 -12.12 4.59
CA PRO A 48 -12.44 -11.08 5.26
C PRO A 48 -11.01 -11.56 5.52
N ILE A 49 -10.04 -10.74 5.16
CA ILE A 49 -8.61 -10.94 5.48
C ILE A 49 -8.20 -9.78 6.37
N THR A 50 -7.73 -10.10 7.57
CA THR A 50 -7.27 -9.10 8.54
C THR A 50 -5.76 -9.16 8.63
N ILE A 51 -5.11 -8.01 8.48
CA ILE A 51 -3.66 -7.87 8.70
C ILE A 51 -3.43 -6.99 9.93
N SER A 52 -2.39 -7.30 10.69
CA SER A 52 -1.91 -6.48 11.79
C SER A 52 -0.55 -5.87 11.47
N TYR A 53 -0.28 -4.70 12.04
CA TYR A 53 0.99 -3.99 11.90
C TYR A 53 1.19 -3.05 13.09
N PHE A 54 2.46 -2.73 13.40
CA PHE A 54 2.77 -1.80 14.48
C PHE A 54 2.59 -0.35 14.02
N ARG A 55 1.80 0.41 14.78
CA ARG A 55 1.57 1.83 14.56
C ARG A 55 2.70 2.64 15.21
N PRO A 56 3.54 3.39 14.47
CA PRO A 56 4.72 4.04 15.04
C PRO A 56 4.42 5.23 15.97
N SER A 57 3.32 5.95 15.74
CA SER A 57 2.97 7.12 16.56
C SER A 57 1.48 7.45 16.53
N THR A 58 1.04 8.32 17.46
CA THR A 58 -0.33 8.84 17.50
C THR A 58 -0.74 9.64 16.26
N CYS A 59 0.21 10.02 15.41
CA CYS A 59 -0.01 10.76 14.17
C CYS A 59 -0.05 9.87 12.91
N HIS A 60 0.22 8.57 13.05
CA HIS A 60 0.05 7.62 11.95
C HIS A 60 -1.41 7.21 11.86
N SER A 61 -2.01 7.20 10.69
CA SER A 61 -3.36 6.67 10.49
C SER A 61 -3.40 5.78 9.27
N PHE A 62 -4.15 4.68 9.35
CA PHE A 62 -4.41 3.83 8.19
C PHE A 62 -5.01 4.68 7.07
N ARG A 63 -4.45 4.58 5.87
CA ARG A 63 -4.98 5.25 4.68
C ARG A 63 -5.58 4.25 3.71
N GLU A 64 -4.76 3.31 3.25
CA GLU A 64 -5.18 2.28 2.30
C GLU A 64 -4.24 1.08 2.35
N LEU A 65 -4.54 0.05 1.55
CA LEU A 65 -3.63 -1.05 1.30
C LEU A 65 -2.95 -0.84 -0.05
N TYR A 66 -1.62 -0.96 -0.07
CA TYR A 66 -0.95 -1.37 -1.29
C TYR A 66 -1.48 -2.76 -1.68
N TYR A 67 -1.92 -2.90 -2.92
CA TYR A 67 -2.48 -4.15 -3.43
C TYR A 67 -2.06 -4.35 -4.89
N SER A 68 -1.13 -5.27 -5.10
CA SER A 68 -0.67 -5.66 -6.45
C SER A 68 -1.16 -7.06 -6.80
N LYS A 69 -1.58 -7.24 -8.04
CA LYS A 69 -2.10 -8.50 -8.59
C LYS A 69 -1.21 -8.95 -9.74
N ASP A 70 -0.77 -10.19 -9.67
CA ASP A 70 -0.10 -10.92 -10.74
C ASP A 70 -0.68 -12.34 -10.79
N ASP A 71 -1.56 -12.62 -11.76
CA ASP A 71 -2.38 -13.83 -11.81
C ASP A 71 -3.13 -14.15 -10.49
N ASN A 72 -2.75 -15.24 -9.81
CA ASN A 72 -3.26 -15.65 -8.50
C ASN A 72 -2.34 -15.22 -7.34
N GLN A 73 -1.26 -14.48 -7.62
CA GLN A 73 -0.45 -13.84 -6.59
C GLN A 73 -1.07 -12.50 -6.18
N ARG A 74 -1.07 -12.21 -4.89
CA ARG A 74 -1.49 -10.94 -4.30
C ARG A 74 -0.39 -10.41 -3.41
N THR A 75 0.11 -9.21 -3.67
CA THR A 75 1.06 -8.54 -2.78
C THR A 75 0.34 -7.44 -2.03
N VAL A 76 0.42 -7.48 -0.70
CA VAL A 76 -0.38 -6.62 0.19
C VAL A 76 0.51 -5.96 1.23
N ALA A 77 0.33 -4.66 1.45
CA ALA A 77 0.98 -3.93 2.55
C ALA A 77 0.10 -2.74 3.02
N PRO A 78 0.08 -2.41 4.32
CA PRO A 78 -0.61 -1.23 4.81
C PRO A 78 0.16 0.04 4.45
N ILE A 79 -0.56 1.01 3.86
CA ILE A 79 -0.08 2.39 3.67
C ILE A 79 -0.76 3.26 4.73
N THR A 80 0.06 3.94 5.51
CA THR A 80 -0.38 4.94 6.49
C THR A 80 -0.07 6.34 6.02
N VAL A 81 -0.83 7.31 6.53
CA VAL A 81 -0.46 8.72 6.51
C VAL A 81 0.12 9.09 7.86
N ALA A 82 1.28 9.74 7.86
CA ALA A 82 1.90 10.30 9.07
C ALA A 82 1.87 11.83 8.96
N ILE A 83 1.23 12.48 9.93
CA ILE A 83 1.19 13.95 10.01
C ILE A 83 2.38 14.42 10.83
N GLU A 84 3.13 15.40 10.33
CA GLU A 84 4.19 16.06 11.10
C GLU A 84 3.59 17.08 12.08
N ASP A 85 3.35 16.66 13.31
CA ASP A 85 2.93 17.52 14.42
C ASP A 85 3.92 17.41 15.59
N LYS A 86 4.17 18.51 16.29
CA LYS A 86 5.02 18.52 17.49
C LYS A 86 4.43 17.74 18.66
N ASN A 87 3.13 17.45 18.61
CA ASN A 87 2.40 16.73 19.65
C ASN A 87 2.29 15.22 19.39
N CYS A 88 2.91 14.70 18.31
CA CYS A 88 2.94 13.26 18.05
C CYS A 88 3.68 12.53 19.17
N GLN A 89 3.07 11.47 19.69
CA GLN A 89 3.68 10.59 20.69
C GLN A 89 4.11 9.32 19.98
N THR A 90 5.37 8.91 20.15
CA THR A 90 5.85 7.60 19.73
C THR A 90 5.08 6.52 20.48
N LEU A 91 4.60 5.54 19.74
CA LEU A 91 3.95 4.36 20.28
C LEU A 91 4.93 3.20 20.17
N VAL A 92 4.99 2.37 21.21
CA VAL A 92 5.88 1.20 21.26
C VAL A 92 4.99 -0.02 21.35
N ASP A 93 5.22 -0.98 20.45
CA ASP A 93 4.47 -2.23 20.36
C ASP A 93 2.95 -2.05 20.23
N GLU A 94 2.49 -0.89 19.72
CA GLU A 94 1.07 -0.65 19.47
C GLU A 94 0.63 -1.38 18.20
N LEU A 95 0.10 -2.57 18.38
CA LEU A 95 -0.45 -3.37 17.29
C LEU A 95 -1.83 -2.84 16.89
N THR A 96 -2.03 -2.61 15.60
CA THR A 96 -3.33 -2.24 15.04
C THR A 96 -3.69 -3.17 13.88
N GLU A 97 -4.97 -3.22 13.53
CA GLU A 97 -5.50 -4.15 12.54
C GLU A 97 -6.29 -3.41 11.46
N THR A 98 -6.26 -3.95 10.25
CA THR A 98 -7.14 -3.54 9.16
C THR A 98 -7.63 -4.78 8.40
N THR A 99 -8.90 -4.74 7.99
CA THR A 99 -9.56 -5.87 7.31
C THR A 99 -9.99 -5.43 5.92
N PHE A 100 -9.73 -6.28 4.93
CA PHE A 100 -10.26 -6.12 3.58
C PHE A 100 -11.01 -7.38 3.15
N ASN A 101 -12.00 -7.20 2.29
CA ASN A 101 -12.79 -8.30 1.74
C ASN A 101 -12.18 -8.77 0.42
N PHE A 102 -11.82 -10.05 0.35
CA PHE A 102 -11.27 -10.69 -0.83
C PHE A 102 -12.31 -11.54 -1.53
N VAL A 103 -12.58 -11.24 -2.81
CA VAL A 103 -13.52 -11.99 -3.64
C VAL A 103 -12.77 -13.04 -4.47
N VAL A 104 -13.14 -14.30 -4.28
CA VAL A 104 -12.48 -15.45 -4.92
C VAL A 104 -12.98 -15.60 -6.35
N THR A 105 -12.14 -15.26 -7.33
CA THR A 105 -12.55 -15.09 -8.75
C THR A 105 -11.80 -16.01 -9.74
N SER A 106 -10.98 -16.92 -9.22
CA SER A 106 -10.07 -17.78 -9.99
C SER A 106 -9.96 -19.12 -9.28
N THR A 107 -9.77 -20.18 -10.06
CA THR A 107 -9.51 -21.52 -9.57
C THR A 107 -8.02 -21.71 -9.25
N GLY A 108 -7.66 -22.84 -8.63
CA GLY A 108 -6.31 -23.09 -8.15
C GLY A 108 -5.99 -22.33 -6.86
N SER A 109 -4.73 -22.31 -6.44
CA SER A 109 -4.33 -21.61 -5.21
C SER A 109 -4.10 -20.13 -5.45
N TYR A 110 -4.42 -19.31 -4.45
CA TYR A 110 -3.91 -17.95 -4.33
C TYR A 110 -2.63 -17.93 -3.51
N ILE A 111 -1.66 -17.11 -3.93
CA ILE A 111 -0.44 -16.87 -3.16
C ILE A 111 -0.47 -15.42 -2.67
N PHE A 112 -0.66 -15.24 -1.37
CA PHE A 112 -0.56 -13.92 -0.75
C PHE A 112 0.87 -13.68 -0.28
N LYS A 113 1.40 -12.50 -0.57
CA LYS A 113 2.68 -11.98 -0.12
C LYS A 113 2.41 -10.72 0.68
N PHE A 114 2.49 -10.82 2.01
CA PHE A 114 2.33 -9.68 2.90
C PHE A 114 3.71 -9.11 3.21
N TRP A 115 3.97 -7.86 2.85
CA TRP A 115 5.30 -7.26 2.96
C TRP A 115 5.72 -7.07 4.43
N GLN A 116 6.95 -7.45 4.78
CA GLN A 116 7.50 -7.44 6.14
C GLN A 116 8.70 -6.49 6.32
N GLY A 117 8.99 -5.65 5.33
CA GLY A 117 10.19 -4.82 5.35
C GLY A 117 11.22 -5.28 4.33
N GLU A 118 12.36 -4.61 4.33
CA GLU A 118 13.57 -5.01 3.58
C GLU A 118 14.58 -5.64 4.55
N ASP A 119 15.43 -6.53 4.04
CA ASP A 119 16.57 -7.08 4.79
C ASP A 119 17.78 -6.11 4.79
N GLU A 120 18.92 -6.55 5.33
CA GLU A 120 20.16 -5.75 5.37
C GLU A 120 20.72 -5.40 3.97
N ASN A 121 20.29 -6.10 2.92
CA ASN A 121 20.70 -5.88 1.53
C ASN A 121 19.71 -4.99 0.75
N GLY A 122 18.59 -4.58 1.38
CA GLY A 122 17.50 -3.87 0.71
C GLY A 122 16.56 -4.79 -0.09
N GLU A 123 16.55 -6.10 0.20
CA GLU A 123 15.65 -7.05 -0.45
C GLU A 123 14.33 -7.19 0.33
N ASP A 124 13.21 -6.99 -0.36
CA ASP A 124 11.88 -7.15 0.22
C ASP A 124 11.66 -8.55 0.82
N GLN A 125 11.18 -8.57 2.06
CA GLN A 125 10.77 -9.77 2.77
C GLN A 125 9.23 -9.87 2.80
N TYR A 126 8.71 -11.09 2.74
CA TYR A 126 7.28 -11.34 2.67
C TYR A 126 6.85 -12.51 3.55
N LEU A 127 5.80 -12.32 4.33
CA LEU A 127 4.99 -13.42 4.86
C LEU A 127 4.16 -13.97 3.70
N THR A 128 4.50 -15.18 3.27
CA THR A 128 3.84 -15.83 2.13
C THR A 128 2.85 -16.89 2.60
N ILE A 129 1.59 -16.80 2.15
CA ILE A 129 0.52 -17.74 2.49
C ILE A 129 -0.12 -18.22 1.19
N GLU A 130 -0.15 -19.54 1.00
CA GLU A 130 -0.88 -20.18 -0.10
C GLU A 130 -2.26 -20.64 0.38
N VAL A 131 -3.31 -20.23 -0.31
CA VAL A 131 -4.70 -20.60 0.01
C VAL A 131 -5.34 -21.31 -1.19
N PRO A 132 -5.59 -22.63 -1.13
CA PRO A 132 -6.24 -23.37 -2.20
C PRO A 132 -7.71 -22.98 -2.35
N VAL A 133 -8.18 -22.95 -3.61
CA VAL A 133 -9.60 -22.76 -3.94
C VAL A 133 -10.26 -24.11 -4.21
N THR A 134 -11.31 -24.41 -3.47
CA THR A 134 -12.20 -25.56 -3.69
C THR A 134 -13.39 -25.14 -4.54
N GLU A 135 -13.76 -26.00 -5.49
CA GLU A 135 -15.05 -25.91 -6.17
C GLU A 135 -16.12 -26.54 -5.28
N ASN A 136 -17.29 -25.91 -5.19
CA ASN A 136 -18.47 -26.48 -4.53
C ASN A 136 -19.12 -27.57 -5.39
#